data_AF-A0A2H0RI83-F1
#
_entry.id   AF-A0A2H0RI83-F1
#
_cell.length_a   1.000
_cell.length_b   1.000
_cell.length_c   1.000
_cell.angle_alpha   90.00
_cell.angle_beta   90.00
_cell.angle_gamma   90.00
#
_symmetry.space_group_name_H-M   'P 1'
#
loop_
_entity.id
_entity.type
_entity.pdbx_description
1 polymer ?
#
loop_
_entity_poly.entity_id
_entity_poly.type
_entity_poly.pdbx_seq_one_letter_code
_entity_poly.pdbx_strand_id
1 'polypeptide(L)'
;MSKKRLEVFLEFLVFGVVVGVVEDIIAVKMTTGASITAETIGIVVLIAIPFAFLGEILVDQVDFIELWERYKTKKGKSKKVKEKSHENF
;
A
#
# COMPACT_ATOMS: atom_id res chain seq x y z
N MET A 1 3.48 -22.32 -4.16
CA MET A 1 4.31 -21.10 -4.25
C MET A 1 5.77 -21.47 -4.18
N SER A 2 6.66 -20.80 -4.92
CA SER A 2 8.11 -20.91 -4.68
C SER A 2 8.44 -20.24 -3.33
N LYS A 3 9.50 -20.69 -2.66
CA LYS A 3 9.92 -20.13 -1.34
C LYS A 3 10.05 -18.59 -1.38
N LYS A 4 10.48 -18.04 -2.51
CA LYS A 4 10.58 -16.59 -2.75
C LYS A 4 9.23 -15.86 -2.76
N ARG A 5 8.17 -16.45 -3.30
CA ARG A 5 6.84 -15.81 -3.29
C ARG A 5 6.23 -15.79 -1.88
N LEU A 6 6.48 -16.82 -1.08
CA LEU A 6 6.00 -16.88 0.30
C LEU A 6 6.71 -15.86 1.21
N GLU A 7 8.00 -15.62 0.99
CA GLU A 7 8.77 -14.62 1.74
C GLU A 7 8.26 -13.21 1.47
N VAL A 8 8.06 -12.87 0.19
CA VAL A 8 7.47 -11.59 -0.23
C VAL A 8 6.04 -11.44 0.30
N PHE A 9 5.25 -12.52 0.26
CA PHE A 9 3.90 -12.55 0.85
C PHE A 9 3.97 -12.19 2.35
N LEU A 10 4.73 -12.94 3.13
CA LEU A 10 4.88 -12.67 4.57
C LEU A 10 5.40 -11.25 4.88
N GLU A 11 6.31 -10.70 4.09
CA GLU A 11 6.75 -9.30 4.23
C GLU A 11 5.60 -8.31 4.01
N PHE A 12 4.80 -8.48 2.95
CA PHE A 12 3.65 -7.62 2.68
C PHE A 12 2.52 -7.78 3.70
N LEU A 13 2.28 -9.01 4.18
CA LEU A 13 1.30 -9.26 5.22
C LEU A 13 1.69 -8.54 6.52
N VAL A 14 2.94 -8.71 6.97
CA VAL A 14 3.44 -8.04 8.18
C VAL A 14 3.42 -6.53 8.01
N PHE A 15 3.86 -6.02 6.86
CA PHE A 15 3.81 -4.60 6.55
C PHE A 15 2.37 -4.07 6.55
N GLY A 16 1.44 -4.79 5.92
CA GLY A 16 0.02 -4.44 5.87
C GLY A 16 -0.61 -4.37 7.25
N VAL A 17 -0.31 -5.35 8.14
CA VAL A 17 -0.77 -5.31 9.53
C VAL A 17 -0.17 -4.12 10.27
N VAL A 18 1.13 -3.87 10.17
CA VAL A 18 1.78 -2.76 10.88
C VAL A 18 1.22 -1.42 10.43
N VAL A 19 1.13 -1.19 9.11
CA VAL A 19 0.59 0.05 8.56
C VAL A 19 -0.88 0.22 8.91
N GLY A 20 -1.70 -0.83 8.75
CA GLY A 20 -3.12 -0.79 9.07
C GLY A 20 -3.38 -0.46 10.55
N VAL A 21 -2.63 -1.08 11.46
CA VAL A 21 -2.75 -0.80 12.90
C VAL A 21 -2.36 0.64 13.24
N VAL A 22 -1.26 1.14 12.66
CA VAL A 22 -0.81 2.52 12.90
C VAL A 22 -1.82 3.53 12.36
N GLU A 23 -2.32 3.32 11.15
CA GLU A 23 -3.34 4.16 10.53
C GLU A 23 -4.62 4.20 11.37
N ASP A 24 -5.14 3.03 11.76
CA ASP A 24 -6.36 2.92 12.55
C ASP A 24 -6.23 3.59 13.92
N ILE A 25 -5.09 3.45 14.59
CA ILE A 25 -4.84 4.14 15.88
C ILE A 25 -4.83 5.66 15.68
N ILE A 26 -4.19 6.16 14.62
CA ILE A 26 -4.17 7.59 14.30
C ILE A 26 -5.60 8.06 14.01
N ALA A 27 -6.36 7.32 13.20
CA ALA A 27 -7.73 7.63 12.84
C ALA A 27 -8.62 7.70 14.09
N VAL A 28 -8.58 6.69 14.96
CA VAL A 28 -9.35 6.68 16.21
C VAL A 28 -8.98 7.88 17.07
N LYS A 29 -7.68 8.15 17.27
CA LYS A 29 -7.23 9.28 18.10
C LYS A 29 -7.67 10.63 17.55
N MET A 30 -7.58 10.82 16.23
CA MET A 30 -7.93 12.10 15.59
C MET A 30 -9.44 12.32 15.48
N THR A 31 -10.23 11.25 15.30
CA THR A 31 -11.67 11.36 15.08
C THR A 31 -12.48 11.37 16.36
N THR A 32 -12.08 10.59 17.36
CA THR A 32 -12.85 10.44 18.61
C THR A 32 -12.37 11.37 19.72
N GLY A 33 -11.11 11.82 19.67
CA GLY A 33 -10.44 12.51 20.78
C GLY A 33 -10.28 11.66 22.04
N ALA A 34 -10.63 10.37 22.00
CA ALA A 34 -10.55 9.46 23.13
C ALA A 34 -9.12 8.98 23.36
N SER A 35 -8.82 8.60 24.61
CA SER A 35 -7.54 7.97 24.94
C SER A 35 -7.46 6.57 24.31
N ILE A 36 -6.33 6.27 23.68
CA ILE A 36 -6.05 4.92 23.16
C ILE A 36 -5.85 3.99 24.35
N THR A 37 -6.75 3.02 24.52
CA THR A 37 -6.65 1.97 25.55
C THR A 37 -6.04 0.70 24.96
N ALA A 38 -5.57 -0.20 25.83
CA ALA A 38 -5.09 -1.52 25.40
C ALA A 38 -6.18 -2.33 24.69
N GLU A 39 -7.45 -2.13 25.06
CA GLU A 39 -8.61 -2.73 24.39
C GLU A 39 -8.76 -2.21 22.95
N THR A 40 -8.65 -0.89 22.75
CA THR A 40 -8.65 -0.29 21.41
C THR A 40 -7.55 -0.87 20.53
N ILE A 41 -6.33 -0.97 21.05
CA ILE A 41 -5.19 -1.55 20.31
C ILE A 41 -5.47 -3.02 19.97
N GLY A 42 -5.99 -3.80 20.93
CA GLY A 42 -6.33 -5.20 20.71
C GLY A 42 -7.37 -5.39 19.61
N ILE A 43 -8.44 -4.59 19.61
CA ILE A 43 -9.48 -4.62 18.58
C ILE A 43 -8.90 -4.25 17.21
N VAL A 44 -8.14 -3.16 17.14
CA VAL A 44 -7.52 -2.69 15.89
C VAL A 44 -6.60 -3.76 15.30
N VAL A 45 -5.73 -4.38 16.10
CA VAL A 45 -4.85 -5.46 15.64
C VAL A 45 -5.65 -6.66 15.13
N LEU A 46 -6.71 -7.04 15.83
CA LEU A 46 -7.53 -8.19 15.47
C LEU A 46 -8.29 -7.97 14.15
N ILE A 47 -8.70 -6.72 13.88
CA ILE A 47 -9.31 -6.32 12.60
C ILE A 47 -8.24 -6.19 11.50
N ALA A 48 -7.06 -5.64 11.79
CA ALA A 48 -6.02 -5.44 10.79
C ALA A 48 -5.53 -6.76 10.15
N ILE A 49 -5.54 -7.88 10.89
CA ILE A 49 -5.11 -9.20 10.38
C ILE A 49 -5.94 -9.67 9.17
N PRO A 50 -7.28 -9.80 9.24
CA PRO A 50 -8.08 -10.21 8.07
C PRO A 50 -7.99 -9.20 6.93
N PHE A 51 -7.89 -7.90 7.21
CA PHE A 51 -7.73 -6.88 6.16
C PHE A 51 -6.37 -6.95 5.46
N ALA A 52 -5.29 -7.21 6.20
CA ALA A 52 -3.97 -7.40 5.61
C ALA A 52 -3.94 -8.63 4.70
N PHE A 53 -4.58 -9.74 5.12
CA PHE A 53 -4.69 -10.95 4.30
C PHE A 53 -5.53 -10.71 3.03
N LEU A 54 -6.64 -9.98 3.14
CA LEU A 54 -7.45 -9.60 1.98
C LEU A 54 -6.69 -8.66 1.03
N GLY A 55 -6.01 -7.65 1.58
CA GLY A 55 -5.22 -6.70 0.82
C GLY A 55 -4.11 -7.39 0.05
N GLU A 56 -3.46 -8.35 0.67
CA GLU A 56 -2.45 -9.17 0.02
C GLU A 56 -3.00 -10.04 -1.11
N ILE A 57 -4.14 -10.73 -0.91
CA ILE A 57 -4.78 -11.50 -1.97
C ILE A 57 -5.16 -10.59 -3.15
N LEU A 58 -5.69 -9.40 -2.87
CA LEU A 58 -6.04 -8.43 -3.90
C LEU A 58 -4.81 -7.90 -4.63
N VAL A 59 -3.70 -7.65 -3.92
CA VAL A 59 -2.44 -7.17 -4.50
C VAL A 59 -1.71 -8.28 -5.26
N ASP A 60 -1.82 -9.56 -4.88
CA ASP A 60 -1.26 -10.67 -5.66
C ASP A 60 -2.04 -10.90 -6.97
N GLN A 61 -3.34 -10.58 -7.00
CA GLN A 61 -4.15 -10.65 -8.23
C GLN A 61 -3.92 -9.49 -9.20
N VAL A 62 -3.55 -8.33 -8.67
CA VAL A 62 -3.27 -7.14 -9.47
C VAL A 62 -1.76 -7.01 -9.58
N ASP A 63 -1.17 -7.27 -10.75
CA ASP A 63 0.25 -7.00 -11.03
C ASP A 63 0.52 -5.49 -10.97
N PHE A 64 0.54 -4.93 -9.75
CA PHE A 64 0.75 -3.52 -9.46
C PHE A 64 2.10 -3.05 -10.00
N ILE A 65 3.07 -3.95 -10.07
CA ILE A 65 4.39 -3.71 -10.67
C ILE A 65 4.25 -3.40 -12.16
N GLU A 66 3.48 -4.17 -12.92
CA GLU A 66 3.27 -3.93 -14.35
C GLU A 66 2.47 -2.64 -14.60
N LEU A 67 1.46 -2.37 -13.78
CA LEU A 67 0.68 -1.12 -13.82
C LEU A 67 1.54 0.11 -13.49
N TRP A 68 2.42 0.00 -12.50
CA TRP A 68 3.34 1.07 -12.11
C TRP A 68 4.41 1.33 -13.19
N GLU A 69 4.95 0.29 -13.81
CA GLU A 69 5.88 0.43 -14.95
C GLU A 69 5.23 1.11 -16.15
N ARG A 70 3.98 0.75 -16.48
CA ARG A 70 3.19 1.43 -17.53
C ARG A 70 2.95 2.91 -17.20
N TYR A 71 2.73 3.25 -15.93
CA TYR A 71 2.57 4.64 -15.50
C TYR A 71 3.86 5.46 -15.62
N LYS A 72 5.00 4.86 -15.22
CA LYS A 72 6.33 5.50 -15.27
C LYS A 72 6.78 5.77 -16.71
N THR A 73 6.52 4.84 -17.63
CA THR A 73 6.83 5.01 -19.07
C THR A 73 5.96 6.07 -19.76
N LYS A 74 4.68 6.21 -19.39
CA LYS A 74 3.81 7.27 -19.92
C LYS A 74 4.32 8.68 -19.57
N LYS A 75 4.80 8.87 -18.33
CA LYS A 75 5.38 10.15 -17.87
C LYS A 75 6.69 10.50 -18.61
N GLY A 76 7.50 9.49 -18.91
CA GLY A 76 8.75 9.66 -19.68
C GLY A 76 8.52 10.06 -21.15
N LYS A 77 7.50 9.49 -21.82
CA LYS A 77 7.14 9.86 -23.20
C LYS A 77 6.57 11.27 -23.31
N SER A 78 5.70 11.70 -22.38
CA SER A 78 5.15 13.08 -22.40
C SER A 78 6.20 14.16 -22.18
N LYS A 79 7.27 13.89 -21.42
CA LYS A 79 8.36 14.87 -21.21
C LYS A 79 9.19 15.09 -22.47
N LYS A 80 9.57 14.01 -23.18
CA LYS A 80 10.32 14.10 -24.45
C LYS A 80 9.56 14.78 -25.59
N VAL A 81 8.23 14.63 -25.64
CA VAL A 81 7.39 15.29 -26.68
C VAL A 81 7.28 16.79 -26.43
N LYS A 82 7.20 17.24 -25.17
CA LYS A 82 7.21 18.67 -24.84
C LYS A 82 8.56 19.34 -25.12
N GLU A 83 9.66 18.68 -24.81
CA GLU A 83 11.01 19.23 -24.99
C GLU A 83 11.36 19.44 -26.48
N LYS A 84 11.02 18.47 -27.35
CA LYS A 84 11.14 18.61 -28.81
C LYS A 84 10.24 19.68 -29.43
N SER A 85 9.17 20.09 -28.76
CA SER A 85 8.28 21.15 -29.27
C SER A 85 8.79 22.55 -28.95
N HIS A 86 9.68 22.70 -27.96
CA HIS A 86 10.27 23.98 -27.58
C HIS A 86 11.60 24.28 -28.29
N GLU A 87 12.30 23.27 -28.83
CA GLU A 87 13.51 23.48 -29.66
C GLU A 87 13.22 23.85 -31.12
N ASN A 88 11.97 23.69 -31.58
CA ASN A 88 11.57 23.96 -32.97
C ASN A 88 10.88 25.33 -33.17
N PHE A 89 10.97 26.25 -32.21
CA PHE A 89 10.45 27.61 -32.29
C PHE A 89 11.56 28.64 -32.09
#